data_AF-A0A939FGD2-F1
#
_entry.id   AF-A0A939FGD2-F1
#
_cell.length_a   1.000
_cell.length_b   1.000
_cell.length_c   1.000
_cell.angle_alpha   90.00
_cell.angle_beta   90.00
_cell.angle_gamma   90.00
#
_symmetry.space_group_name_H-M   'P 1'
#
loop_
_entity.id
_entity.type
_entity.pdbx_description
1 polymer ?
#
loop_
_entity_poly.entity_id
_entity_poly.type
_entity_poly.pdbx_seq_one_letter_code
_entity_poly.pdbx_strand_id
1 'polypeptide(L)' 'RTGLDAETLATEGRVVALAAGHPLAARDRVTVADLGVTADTLHGYIEETRSKGHDLAQLLTLVGLGGLTPVLPASVAA' A
#
# COMPACT_ATOMS: atom_id res chain seq x y z
N ARG A 1 24.37 -15.73 20.12
CA ARG A 1 23.46 -14.67 19.64
C ARG A 1 24.24 -13.83 18.64
N THR A 2 24.14 -14.14 17.36
CA THR A 2 24.75 -13.34 16.27
C THR A 2 23.88 -12.10 16.08
N GLY A 3 24.49 -10.91 16.13
CA GLY A 3 23.77 -9.66 15.82
C GLY A 3 23.50 -9.58 14.32
N LEU A 4 22.29 -9.19 13.94
CA LEU A 4 22.03 -8.80 12.55
C LEU A 4 22.64 -7.42 12.35
N ASP A 5 23.47 -7.27 11.33
CA ASP A 5 23.91 -5.97 10.85
C ASP A 5 22.87 -5.42 9.88
N ALA A 6 22.54 -4.13 10.01
CA ALA A 6 21.50 -3.48 9.23
C ALA A 6 21.99 -2.12 8.76
N GLU A 7 21.93 -1.90 7.45
CA GLU A 7 22.31 -0.64 6.81
C GLU A 7 21.11 -0.10 6.01
N THR A 8 20.89 1.22 6.09
CA THR A 8 19.88 1.87 5.25
C THR A 8 20.42 2.07 3.85
N LEU A 9 19.90 1.30 2.88
CA LEU A 9 20.32 1.40 1.48
C LEU A 9 19.58 2.53 0.73
N ALA A 10 18.27 2.65 0.93
CA ALA A 10 17.44 3.63 0.25
C ALA A 10 16.15 3.91 1.03
N THR A 11 15.59 5.10 0.82
CA THR A 11 14.21 5.42 1.19
C THR A 11 13.30 5.21 -0.02
N GLU A 12 12.27 4.39 0.12
CA GLU A 12 11.31 4.14 -0.94
C GLU A 12 9.97 4.84 -0.66
N GLY A 13 9.43 5.50 -1.69
CA GLY A 13 8.10 6.10 -1.65
C GLY A 13 6.98 5.06 -1.56
N ARG A 14 5.78 5.52 -1.23
CA ARG A 14 4.58 4.68 -1.16
C ARG A 14 3.48 5.24 -2.04
N VAL A 15 2.72 4.35 -2.67
CA VAL A 15 1.56 4.67 -3.52
C VAL A 15 0.37 3.84 -3.07
N VAL A 16 -0.85 4.34 -3.27
CA VAL A 16 -2.08 3.58 -3.00
C VAL A 16 -2.59 3.03 -4.32
N ALA A 17 -2.83 1.72 -4.40
CA ALA A 17 -3.52 1.14 -5.54
C ALA A 17 -5.03 1.33 -5.39
N LEU A 18 -5.66 1.96 -6.38
CA LEU A 18 -7.09 2.27 -6.38
C LEU A 18 -7.77 1.65 -7.60
N ALA A 19 -8.99 1.14 -7.42
CA ALA A 19 -9.85 0.80 -8.55
C ALA A 19 -10.12 2.05 -9.39
N ALA A 20 -10.25 1.91 -10.71
CA ALA A 20 -10.51 3.06 -11.59
C ALA A 20 -11.81 3.83 -11.23
N GLY A 21 -12.81 3.13 -10.70
CA GLY A 21 -14.07 3.72 -10.22
C GLY A 21 -14.02 4.23 -8.78
N HIS A 22 -12.89 4.14 -8.09
CA HIS A 22 -12.77 4.59 -6.69
C HIS A 22 -12.81 6.13 -6.62
N PRO A 23 -13.56 6.75 -5.69
CA PRO A 23 -13.66 8.21 -5.61
C PRO A 23 -12.31 8.94 -5.47
N LEU A 24 -11.36 8.33 -4.76
CA LEU A 24 -10.01 8.89 -4.61
C LEU A 24 -9.16 8.83 -5.90
N ALA A 25 -9.54 8.02 -6.89
CA ALA A 25 -8.80 7.92 -8.16
C ALA A 25 -8.92 9.20 -9.00
N ALA A 26 -9.93 10.04 -8.75
CA ALA A 26 -10.11 11.33 -9.40
C ALA A 26 -9.30 12.46 -8.74
N ARG A 27 -8.53 12.17 -7.68
CA ARG A 27 -7.73 13.16 -6.95
C ARG A 27 -6.26 13.07 -7.33
N ASP A 28 -5.62 14.23 -7.44
CA ASP A 28 -4.17 14.32 -7.70
C ASP A 28 -3.32 13.85 -6.50
N ARG A 29 -3.89 13.86 -5.30
CA ARG A 29 -3.21 13.47 -4.05
C ARG A 29 -4.15 12.72 -3.13
N VAL A 30 -3.59 11.74 -2.43
CA VAL A 30 -4.25 10.96 -1.38
C VAL A 30 -3.46 11.12 -0.09
N THR A 31 -4.16 11.43 1.00
CA THR A 31 -3.58 11.49 2.34
C THR A 31 -3.83 10.20 3.10
N VAL A 32 -3.07 9.95 4.16
CA VAL A 32 -3.30 8.80 5.06
C VAL A 32 -4.72 8.84 5.67
N ALA A 33 -5.21 10.04 5.99
CA ALA A 33 -6.55 10.23 6.52
C ALA A 33 -7.66 9.88 5.52
N ASP A 34 -7.43 10.06 4.21
CA ASP A 34 -8.39 9.67 3.17
C ASP A 34 -8.61 8.15 3.11
N LEU A 35 -7.67 7.36 3.64
CA LEU A 35 -7.79 5.89 3.76
C LEU A 35 -8.54 5.46 5.04
N GLY A 36 -8.97 6.42 5.87
CA GLY A 36 -9.62 6.14 7.15
C GLY A 36 -8.67 5.64 8.24
N VAL A 37 -7.36 5.85 8.08
CA VAL A 37 -6.33 5.43 9.04
C VAL A 37 -5.52 6.61 9.55
N THR A 38 -4.78 6.41 10.64
CA THR A 38 -3.84 7.40 11.18
C THR A 38 -2.41 7.01 10.86
N ALA A 39 -1.45 7.91 11.09
CA ALA A 39 -0.04 7.58 10.92
C ALA A 39 0.38 6.39 11.80
N ASP A 40 -0.17 6.29 13.01
CA ASP A 40 0.15 5.22 13.97
C ASP A 40 -0.42 3.86 13.55
N THR A 41 -1.57 3.83 12.87
CA THR A 41 -2.21 2.59 12.42
C THR A 41 -1.85 2.19 10.98
N LEU A 42 -1.16 3.07 10.24
CA LEU A 42 -0.79 2.85 8.84
C LEU A 42 0.00 1.56 8.64
N HIS A 43 0.93 1.24 9.54
CA HIS A 43 1.73 0.02 9.42
C HIS A 43 0.85 -1.25 9.50
N GLY A 44 -0.07 -1.31 10.47
CA GLY A 44 -1.01 -2.43 10.58
C GLY A 44 -1.95 -2.55 9.38
N TYR A 45 -2.40 -1.42 8.84
CA TYR A 45 -3.21 -1.38 7.62
C TYR A 45 -2.48 -1.94 6.39
N ILE A 46 -1.18 -1.62 6.24
CA ILE A 46 -0.34 -2.16 5.16
C ILE A 46 -0.25 -3.68 5.26
N GLU A 47 0.03 -4.20 6.45
CA GLU A 47 0.15 -5.65 6.66
C GLU A 47 -1.19 -6.37 6.47
N GLU A 48 -2.28 -5.79 6.98
CA GLU A 48 -3.62 -6.36 6.78
C GLU A 48 -3.96 -6.46 5.30
N THR A 49 -3.83 -5.36 4.55
CA THR A 49 -4.17 -5.34 3.11
C THR A 49 -3.24 -6.24 2.29
N ARG A 50 -1.94 -6.28 2.61
CA ARG A 50 -0.97 -7.20 2.00
C ARG A 50 -1.38 -8.66 2.20
N SER A 51 -1.82 -9.03 3.41
CA SER A 51 -2.18 -10.41 3.75
C SER A 51 -3.40 -10.96 2.99
N LYS A 52 -4.17 -10.10 2.30
CA LYS A 52 -5.37 -10.52 1.55
C LYS A 52 -5.04 -11.21 0.23
N GLY A 53 -3.81 -11.09 -0.28
CA GLY A 53 -3.35 -11.74 -1.49
C GLY A 53 -2.03 -12.48 -1.27
N HIS A 54 -1.78 -13.53 -2.06
CA HIS A 54 -0.56 -14.32 -2.00
C HIS A 54 0.59 -13.65 -2.75
N ASP A 55 0.27 -12.84 -3.76
CA ASP A 55 1.22 -12.10 -4.58
C ASP A 55 0.64 -10.76 -5.05
N LEU A 56 1.50 -9.95 -5.69
CA LEU A 56 1.12 -8.64 -6.20
C LEU A 56 0.02 -8.70 -7.26
N ALA A 57 0.06 -9.68 -8.18
CA ALA A 57 -0.92 -9.78 -9.25
C ALA A 57 -2.32 -10.09 -8.70
N GLN A 58 -2.41 -10.97 -7.70
CA GLN A 58 -3.63 -11.26 -6.99
C GLN A 58 -4.15 -10.03 -6.22
N LEU A 59 -3.25 -9.31 -5.52
CA LEU A 59 -3.62 -8.06 -4.83
C LEU A 59 -4.20 -7.02 -5.80
N LEU A 60 -3.56 -6.80 -6.95
CA LEU A 60 -4.05 -5.85 -7.96
C LEU A 60 -5.38 -6.30 -8.60
N THR A 61 -5.60 -7.61 -8.71
CA THR A 61 -6.90 -8.15 -9.13
C THR A 61 -8.01 -7.79 -8.14
N LEU A 62 -7.75 -7.95 -6.83
CA LEU A 62 -8.70 -7.57 -5.77
C LEU A 62 -8.97 -6.07 -5.74
N VAL A 63 -7.97 -5.24 -6.05
CA VAL A 63 -8.15 -3.79 -6.25
C VAL A 63 -9.10 -3.52 -7.41
N GLY A 64 -8.89 -4.16 -8.56
CA GLY A 64 -9.76 -4.01 -9.74
C GLY A 64 -11.21 -4.39 -9.48
N LEU A 65 -11.46 -5.33 -8.57
CA LEU A 65 -12.79 -5.73 -8.12
C LEU A 65 -13.42 -4.77 -7.11
N GLY A 66 -12.71 -3.72 -6.69
CA GLY A 66 -13.18 -2.70 -5.74
C GLY A 66 -13.12 -3.14 -4.27
N GLY A 67 -12.44 -4.25 -3.96
CA GLY A 67 -12.44 -4.84 -2.61
C GLY A 67 -11.34 -4.32 -1.68
N LEU A 68 -10.30 -3.67 -2.20
CA LEU A 68 -9.11 -3.26 -1.44
C LEU A 68 -8.48 -1.97 -1.98
N THR A 69 -7.73 -1.29 -1.12
CA THR A 69 -6.92 -0.10 -1.43
C THR A 69 -5.51 -0.18 -0.82
N PRO A 70 -4.69 -1.20 -1.20
CA PRO A 70 -3.41 -1.46 -0.55
C PRO A 70 -2.40 -0.33 -0.81
N VAL A 71 -1.55 -0.06 0.19
CA VAL A 71 -0.41 0.84 0.04
C VAL A 71 0.82 0.01 -0.37
N LEU A 72 1.36 0.31 -1.54
CA LEU A 72 2.43 -0.42 -2.19
C LEU A 72 3.71 0.42 -2.26
N PRO A 73 4.88 -0.22 -2.41
CA PRO A 73 6.09 0.49 -2.80
C PRO A 73 5.90 1.23 -4.13
N ALA A 74 6.44 2.45 -4.24
CA ALA A 74 6.29 3.29 -5.44
C ALA A 74 6.87 2.63 -6.70
N SER A 75 7.86 1.76 -6.55
CA SER A 75 8.46 0.99 -7.65
C SER A 75 7.48 0.08 -8.39
N VAL A 76 6.34 -0.28 -7.78
CA VAL A 76 5.29 -1.07 -8.43
C VAL A 76 4.57 -0.30 -9.55
N ALA A 77 4.53 1.03 -9.46
CA ALA A 77 3.86 1.90 -10.42
C ALA A 77 4.82 2.58 -11.40
N ALA A 78 6.09 2.17 -11.42
CA ALA A 78 7.14 2.72 -12.28
C ALA A 78 7.15 2.11 -13.68
#